data_AF-A0A2J4G633-F1
#
_entry.id   AF-A0A2J4G633-F1
#
_cell.length_a   1.000
_cell.length_b   1.000
_cell.length_c   1.000
_cell.angle_alpha   90.00
_cell.angle_beta   90.00
_cell.angle_gamma   90.00
#
_symmetry.space_group_name_H-M   'P 1'
#
loop_
_entity.id
_entity.type
_entity.pdbx_description
1 polymer ?
#
loop_
_entity_poly.entity_id
_entity_poly.type
_entity_poly.pdbx_seq_one_letter_code
_entity_poly.pdbx_strand_id
1 'polypeptide(L)'
;MSENSQRKRYFAIQGRAVNWAWSFRDLLKESLSSSARDGSPPPNGLGRKEKYSILWAFNDPDVYENLTTSKGEVRVALVSSKPGGLGQGFTRGVVAIGRVLPQDLKGQIRWEYWPESDEKKPWDYKFFVRVEQVAAGLYETLKRLEGLRPEDFKYPSPLLSEVFSKWGPSIIPLVPGNLTQGSLAEIEESVFDQIMFLARRLGFRSVVPSPTGVWDPKPVEEELLRRNVVIPSDIVKECVSALASGKHLLLWGVPGTGKTTLARAIAEAYGFDIVEKTATAEWSRVDVVGGPVFVGGRVKWRCGALLEAVARDYSRLERGKESGTILLIDEINRANLERAFGEFLTIFSGSDPNEWFIPGSILEEIQEYREDGAIDSCGEYLLKKWEENGGDRLEVPRGFRVIATMNTYDRRYLFTLGYAFLRRFAVVEVQNPEVEELEKILARYSSRVEIVREVMELYNKIREGTRNEFEVGTALLADLVKFAESVYGGNPKEAVDRAFKAIIMPQLEGLPSAHLRAIREVLEDGDYGSSLGAFKRLYPEALEQ
;
A
#
# COMPACT_ATOMS: atom_id res chain seq x y z
N MET A 1 -27.25 -35.64 -2.91
CA MET A 1 -26.11 -35.73 -3.85
C MET A 1 -25.34 -34.44 -3.71
N SER A 2 -24.08 -34.55 -3.29
CA SER A 2 -23.22 -33.48 -2.79
C SER A 2 -22.83 -32.47 -3.88
N GLU A 3 -23.21 -31.20 -3.68
CA GLU A 3 -22.66 -30.09 -4.46
C GLU A 3 -21.24 -29.80 -3.98
N ASN A 4 -20.30 -29.94 -4.92
CA ASN A 4 -18.87 -29.78 -4.76
C ASN A 4 -18.52 -28.35 -4.31
N SER A 5 -18.07 -28.21 -3.07
CA SER A 5 -17.12 -27.17 -2.67
C SER A 5 -15.97 -27.13 -3.69
N GLN A 6 -15.65 -25.96 -4.24
CA GLN A 6 -14.50 -25.75 -5.12
C GLN A 6 -13.21 -26.03 -4.36
N ARG A 7 -12.78 -27.29 -4.34
CA ARG A 7 -11.56 -27.73 -3.64
C ARG A 7 -10.35 -27.09 -4.32
N LYS A 8 -9.58 -26.27 -3.58
CA LYS A 8 -8.27 -25.78 -4.04
C LYS A 8 -7.39 -26.99 -4.35
N ARG A 9 -6.76 -26.99 -5.52
CA ARG A 9 -5.86 -28.07 -5.95
C ARG A 9 -4.42 -27.59 -5.88
N TYR A 10 -3.55 -28.49 -5.46
CA TYR A 10 -2.14 -28.22 -5.25
C TYR A 10 -1.33 -29.14 -6.15
N PHE A 11 -0.38 -28.58 -6.89
CA PHE A 11 0.48 -29.34 -7.78
C PHE A 11 1.94 -29.00 -7.54
N ALA A 12 2.81 -29.93 -7.90
CA ALA A 12 4.21 -29.63 -8.10
C ALA A 12 4.58 -29.86 -9.58
N ILE A 13 5.25 -28.86 -10.16
CA ILE A 13 5.64 -28.82 -11.57
C ILE A 13 7.15 -28.97 -11.64
N GLN A 14 7.63 -29.96 -12.37
CA GLN A 14 9.06 -30.17 -12.55
C GLN A 14 9.58 -29.63 -13.87
N GLY A 15 10.75 -29.01 -13.78
CA GLY A 15 11.48 -28.50 -14.92
C GLY A 15 12.99 -28.62 -14.76
N ARG A 16 13.70 -28.48 -15.87
CA ARG A 16 15.17 -28.42 -15.88
C ARG A 16 15.63 -27.05 -15.39
N ALA A 17 16.73 -27.02 -14.64
CA ALA A 17 17.26 -25.79 -14.03
C ALA A 17 17.52 -24.67 -15.06
N VAL A 18 18.05 -25.02 -16.24
CA VAL A 18 18.33 -24.07 -17.33
C VAL A 18 17.04 -23.44 -17.88
N ASN A 19 15.99 -24.24 -18.11
CA ASN A 19 14.70 -23.74 -18.60
C ASN A 19 13.98 -22.91 -17.52
N TRP A 20 14.11 -23.29 -16.25
CA TRP A 20 13.63 -22.44 -15.14
C TRP A 20 14.35 -21.10 -15.12
N ALA A 21 15.68 -21.10 -15.20
CA ALA A 21 16.46 -19.87 -15.24
C ALA A 21 16.06 -18.96 -16.41
N TRP A 22 15.79 -19.53 -17.59
CA TRP A 22 15.29 -18.78 -18.74
C TRP A 22 13.91 -18.17 -18.49
N SER A 23 13.01 -18.92 -17.84
CA SER A 23 11.66 -18.43 -17.52
C SER A 23 11.70 -17.33 -16.46
N PHE A 24 12.53 -17.50 -15.43
CA PHE A 24 12.73 -16.49 -14.37
C PHE A 24 13.46 -15.24 -14.83
N ARG A 25 14.29 -15.33 -15.88
CA ARG A 25 14.92 -14.17 -16.53
C ARG A 25 13.90 -13.13 -17.00
N ASP A 26 12.71 -13.56 -17.39
CA ASP A 26 11.63 -12.66 -17.82
C ASP A 26 10.63 -12.33 -16.68
N LEU A 27 10.85 -12.83 -15.46
CA LEU A 27 9.93 -12.67 -14.32
C LEU A 27 9.55 -11.20 -14.06
N LEU A 28 10.55 -10.32 -14.02
CA LEU A 28 10.36 -8.90 -13.69
C LEU A 28 9.90 -8.03 -14.87
N LYS A 29 9.81 -8.60 -16.07
CA LYS A 29 9.42 -7.91 -17.31
C LYS A 29 7.92 -8.04 -17.58
N GLU A 30 7.34 -7.08 -18.28
CA GLU A 30 5.94 -7.16 -18.78
C GLU A 30 5.83 -7.81 -20.17
N SER A 31 6.96 -8.21 -20.75
CA SER A 31 7.03 -8.89 -22.04
C SER A 31 7.92 -10.13 -21.94
N LEU A 32 7.68 -11.07 -22.85
CA LEU A 32 8.56 -12.22 -23.04
C LEU A 32 9.70 -11.83 -23.97
N SER A 33 10.88 -12.36 -23.69
CA SER A 33 12.00 -12.32 -24.62
C SER A 33 11.73 -13.18 -25.84
N SER A 34 12.45 -12.90 -26.93
CA SER A 34 12.52 -13.81 -28.07
C SER A 34 13.01 -15.19 -27.65
N SER A 35 12.66 -16.20 -28.46
CA SER A 35 13.13 -17.56 -28.32
C SER A 35 14.64 -17.61 -28.05
N ALA A 36 15.04 -18.39 -27.04
CA ALA A 36 16.45 -18.68 -26.80
C ALA A 36 17.11 -19.48 -27.93
N ARG A 37 16.29 -20.14 -28.76
CA ARG A 37 16.72 -21.16 -29.72
C ARG A 37 16.93 -20.59 -31.11
N ASP A 38 15.94 -19.85 -31.61
CA ASP A 38 15.92 -19.34 -32.98
C ASP A 38 15.73 -17.82 -33.07
N GLY A 39 15.58 -17.13 -31.92
CA GLY A 39 15.38 -15.68 -31.87
C GLY A 39 14.00 -15.21 -32.33
N SER A 40 13.06 -16.11 -32.61
CA SER A 40 11.69 -15.77 -32.99
C SER A 40 10.97 -14.99 -31.87
N PRO A 41 10.20 -13.94 -32.20
CA PRO A 41 9.46 -13.18 -31.21
C PRO A 41 8.26 -13.97 -30.64
N PRO A 42 7.73 -13.58 -29.47
CA PRO A 42 6.51 -14.20 -28.92
C PRO A 42 5.34 -14.11 -29.91
N PRO A 43 4.58 -15.20 -30.14
CA PRO A 43 3.46 -15.20 -31.08
C PRO A 43 2.27 -14.40 -30.54
N ASN A 44 1.55 -13.71 -31.44
CA ASN A 44 0.43 -12.83 -31.10
C ASN A 44 -0.69 -13.52 -30.29
N GLY A 45 -0.88 -14.84 -30.47
CA GLY A 45 -1.91 -15.63 -29.77
C GLY A 45 -1.58 -16.02 -28.32
N LEU A 46 -0.36 -15.74 -27.82
CA LEU A 46 0.07 -16.12 -26.48
C LEU A 46 -0.58 -15.28 -25.36
N GLY A 47 -1.13 -14.12 -25.73
CA GLY A 47 -1.64 -13.13 -24.78
C GLY A 47 -0.53 -12.31 -24.12
N ARG A 48 -0.94 -11.33 -23.31
CA ARG A 48 -0.01 -10.45 -22.59
C ARG A 48 0.55 -11.17 -21.36
N LYS A 49 1.86 -11.05 -21.16
CA LYS A 49 2.55 -11.46 -19.93
C LYS A 49 2.31 -10.40 -18.85
N GLU A 50 1.92 -10.82 -17.66
CA GLU A 50 1.89 -9.94 -16.49
C GLU A 50 3.27 -9.91 -15.80
N LYS A 51 3.60 -8.81 -15.12
CA LYS A 51 4.78 -8.76 -14.25
C LYS A 51 4.66 -9.85 -13.16
N TYR A 52 5.78 -10.45 -12.77
CA TYR A 52 5.84 -11.57 -11.81
C TYR A 52 5.23 -12.89 -12.28
N SER A 53 4.78 -12.96 -13.54
CA SER A 53 4.48 -14.23 -14.19
C SER A 53 5.68 -14.76 -14.98
N ILE A 54 5.75 -16.07 -15.18
CA ILE A 54 6.70 -16.74 -16.09
C ILE A 54 5.94 -17.63 -17.07
N LEU A 55 6.47 -17.83 -18.27
CA LEU A 55 5.92 -18.80 -19.21
C LEU A 55 6.43 -20.20 -18.88
N TRP A 56 5.53 -21.19 -18.89
CA TRP A 56 5.87 -22.61 -18.85
C TRP A 56 5.04 -23.40 -19.86
N ALA A 57 5.40 -24.67 -20.08
CA ALA A 57 4.62 -25.57 -20.93
C ALA A 57 4.80 -27.04 -20.56
N PHE A 58 3.86 -27.85 -21.05
CA PHE A 58 4.00 -29.29 -21.14
C PHE A 58 4.08 -29.74 -22.61
N ASN A 59 4.67 -30.91 -22.82
CA ASN A 59 4.74 -31.57 -24.12
C ASN A 59 3.61 -32.60 -24.33
N ASP A 60 2.81 -32.84 -23.29
CA ASP A 60 1.75 -33.84 -23.25
C ASP A 60 0.40 -33.15 -22.98
N PRO A 61 -0.60 -33.29 -23.88
CA PRO A 61 -1.93 -32.71 -23.68
C PRO A 61 -2.61 -33.22 -22.41
N ASP A 62 -2.45 -34.51 -22.07
CA ASP A 62 -3.15 -35.12 -20.94
C ASP A 62 -2.64 -34.53 -19.61
N VAL A 63 -1.33 -34.24 -19.55
CA VAL A 63 -0.70 -33.56 -18.41
C VAL A 63 -1.20 -32.12 -18.30
N TYR A 64 -1.38 -31.43 -19.42
CA TYR A 64 -1.96 -30.08 -19.45
C TYR A 64 -3.42 -30.08 -19.01
N GLU A 65 -4.23 -31.04 -19.46
CA GLU A 65 -5.64 -31.16 -19.08
C GLU A 65 -5.83 -31.39 -17.57
N ASN A 66 -4.90 -32.11 -16.93
CA ASN A 66 -4.91 -32.26 -15.48
C ASN A 66 -4.76 -30.93 -14.72
N LEU A 67 -4.07 -29.96 -15.33
CA LEU A 67 -3.98 -28.57 -14.82
C LEU A 67 -5.22 -27.74 -15.17
N THR A 68 -5.90 -28.01 -16.30
CA THR A 68 -7.05 -27.20 -16.77
C THR A 68 -8.40 -27.68 -16.24
N THR A 69 -8.51 -28.92 -15.77
CA THR A 69 -9.75 -29.53 -15.25
C THR A 69 -10.23 -28.89 -13.93
N SER A 70 -9.41 -28.08 -13.28
CA SER A 70 -9.81 -27.26 -12.13
C SER A 70 -10.61 -26.04 -12.58
N LYS A 71 -11.85 -25.89 -12.08
CA LYS A 71 -12.69 -24.69 -12.29
C LYS A 71 -12.24 -23.45 -11.50
N GLY A 72 -11.14 -23.53 -10.74
CA GLY A 72 -10.66 -22.48 -9.82
C GLY A 72 -9.13 -22.34 -9.81
N GLU A 73 -8.62 -21.52 -8.88
CA GLU A 73 -7.18 -21.29 -8.71
C GLU A 73 -6.41 -22.58 -8.38
N VAL A 74 -5.29 -22.78 -9.08
CA VAL A 74 -4.35 -23.88 -8.81
C VAL A 74 -3.09 -23.35 -8.16
N ARG A 75 -2.72 -23.92 -7.01
CA ARG A 75 -1.48 -23.58 -6.29
C ARG A 75 -0.36 -24.50 -6.76
N VAL A 76 0.81 -23.94 -7.08
CA VAL A 76 1.92 -24.71 -7.68
C VAL A 76 3.24 -24.51 -6.94
N ALA A 77 3.95 -25.62 -6.72
CA ALA A 77 5.35 -25.62 -6.30
C ALA A 77 6.24 -25.95 -7.51
N LEU A 78 7.19 -25.09 -7.84
CA LEU A 78 8.08 -25.25 -8.98
C LEU A 78 9.34 -25.99 -8.55
N VAL A 79 9.52 -27.21 -9.05
CA VAL A 79 10.60 -28.13 -8.72
C VAL A 79 11.67 -28.08 -9.80
N SER A 80 12.89 -27.71 -9.41
CA SER A 80 14.05 -27.77 -10.31
C SER A 80 14.73 -29.13 -10.22
N SER A 81 15.03 -29.74 -11.37
CA SER A 81 15.97 -30.85 -11.44
C SER A 81 17.40 -30.39 -11.14
N LYS A 82 18.27 -31.33 -10.76
CA LYS A 82 19.70 -31.06 -10.65
C LYS A 82 20.28 -30.73 -12.04
N PRO A 83 20.99 -29.60 -12.22
CA PRO A 83 21.71 -29.33 -13.46
C PRO A 83 22.87 -30.33 -13.61
N GLY A 84 23.10 -30.83 -14.83
CA GLY A 84 24.20 -31.76 -15.12
C GLY A 84 25.57 -31.13 -14.81
N GLY A 85 26.57 -31.90 -14.43
CA GLY A 85 27.96 -31.42 -14.29
C GLY A 85 28.27 -30.46 -13.11
N LEU A 86 27.29 -30.01 -12.32
CA LEU A 86 27.53 -29.27 -11.07
C LEU A 86 27.88 -30.23 -9.92
N GLY A 87 28.96 -29.90 -9.19
CA GLY A 87 29.46 -30.62 -8.01
C GLY A 87 28.50 -30.62 -6.81
N GLN A 88 28.96 -31.08 -5.65
CA GLN A 88 28.17 -31.10 -4.41
C GLN A 88 27.66 -29.68 -4.08
N GLY A 89 26.34 -29.47 -4.03
CA GLY A 89 25.75 -28.18 -3.63
C GLY A 89 24.34 -27.87 -4.19
N PHE A 90 24.00 -28.34 -5.39
CA PHE A 90 22.65 -28.19 -5.95
C PHE A 90 21.93 -29.54 -5.97
N THR A 91 20.86 -29.68 -5.20
CA THR A 91 20.00 -30.86 -5.20
C THR A 91 18.71 -30.60 -5.98
N ARG A 92 17.94 -31.64 -6.26
CA ARG A 92 16.58 -31.47 -6.79
C ARG A 92 15.70 -30.91 -5.67
N GLY A 93 14.86 -29.92 -5.95
CA GLY A 93 14.04 -29.29 -4.92
C GLY A 93 13.14 -28.18 -5.44
N VAL A 94 12.26 -27.68 -4.57
CA VAL A 94 11.40 -26.54 -4.86
C VAL A 94 12.24 -25.27 -4.88
N VAL A 95 12.12 -24.50 -5.95
CA VAL A 95 12.82 -23.21 -6.16
C VAL A 95 11.88 -22.02 -6.14
N ALA A 96 10.58 -22.24 -6.35
CA ALA A 96 9.58 -21.18 -6.34
C ALA A 96 8.18 -21.74 -6.04
N ILE A 97 7.28 -20.85 -5.64
CA ILE A 97 5.88 -21.13 -5.33
C ILE A 97 5.04 -20.09 -6.06
N GLY A 98 3.90 -20.50 -6.61
CA GLY A 98 3.02 -19.61 -7.32
C GLY A 98 1.62 -20.18 -7.50
N ARG A 99 0.90 -19.60 -8.47
CA ARG A 99 -0.44 -20.02 -8.86
C ARG A 99 -0.67 -19.93 -10.35
N VAL A 100 -1.65 -20.69 -10.84
CA VAL A 100 -2.14 -20.66 -12.23
C VAL A 100 -3.65 -20.41 -12.16
N LEU A 101 -4.09 -19.36 -12.86
CA LEU A 101 -5.52 -19.03 -12.99
C LEU A 101 -6.07 -19.53 -14.33
N PRO A 102 -7.40 -19.72 -14.47
CA PRO A 102 -7.99 -20.16 -15.73
C PRO A 102 -7.60 -19.33 -16.96
N GLN A 103 -7.47 -18.01 -16.80
CA GLN A 103 -7.04 -17.10 -17.87
C GLN A 103 -5.55 -17.22 -18.24
N ASP A 104 -4.73 -17.83 -17.39
CA ASP A 104 -3.29 -18.01 -17.62
C ASP A 104 -3.02 -19.24 -18.51
N LEU A 105 -4.02 -20.11 -18.70
CA LEU A 105 -3.98 -21.27 -19.59
C LEU A 105 -4.16 -20.83 -21.05
N LYS A 106 -3.15 -21.04 -21.90
CA LYS A 106 -3.15 -20.57 -23.31
C LYS A 106 -3.44 -21.66 -24.34
N GLY A 107 -3.44 -22.93 -23.93
CA GLY A 107 -3.64 -24.07 -24.80
C GLY A 107 -2.42 -24.36 -25.68
N GLN A 108 -2.68 -25.00 -26.82
CA GLN A 108 -1.65 -25.43 -27.75
C GLN A 108 -1.15 -24.25 -28.60
N ILE A 109 0.11 -23.87 -28.41
CA ILE A 109 0.80 -22.81 -29.14
C ILE A 109 2.19 -23.32 -29.54
N ARG A 110 2.43 -23.47 -30.83
CA ARG A 110 3.73 -23.91 -31.38
C ARG A 110 4.73 -22.76 -31.36
N TRP A 111 5.66 -22.81 -30.42
CA TRP A 111 6.74 -21.82 -30.28
C TRP A 111 7.82 -22.33 -29.32
N GLU A 112 9.06 -22.37 -29.78
CA GLU A 112 10.21 -22.90 -29.03
C GLU A 112 10.84 -21.81 -28.18
N TYR A 113 10.34 -21.57 -26.97
CA TYR A 113 10.80 -20.46 -26.14
C TYR A 113 12.10 -20.76 -25.36
N TRP A 114 12.28 -21.98 -24.89
CA TRP A 114 13.35 -22.35 -23.94
C TRP A 114 14.67 -22.75 -24.60
N PRO A 115 15.82 -22.61 -23.90
CA PRO A 115 17.14 -23.03 -24.41
C PRO A 115 17.26 -24.54 -24.64
N GLU A 116 16.71 -25.34 -23.72
CA GLU A 116 16.66 -26.79 -23.86
C GLU A 116 15.27 -27.25 -24.29
N SER A 117 15.22 -28.10 -25.30
CA SER A 117 14.00 -28.64 -25.88
C SER A 117 14.18 -30.12 -26.22
N ASP A 118 13.07 -30.81 -26.48
CA ASP A 118 13.06 -32.17 -27.02
C ASP A 118 12.44 -32.12 -28.42
N GLU A 119 13.26 -32.31 -29.47
CA GLU A 119 12.80 -32.26 -30.86
C GLU A 119 11.72 -33.30 -31.18
N LYS A 120 11.64 -34.38 -30.40
CA LYS A 120 10.63 -35.42 -30.57
C LYS A 120 9.33 -35.12 -29.82
N LYS A 121 9.37 -34.20 -28.85
CA LYS A 121 8.25 -33.84 -27.97
C LYS A 121 8.24 -32.32 -27.69
N PRO A 122 7.72 -31.51 -28.64
CA PRO A 122 7.70 -30.05 -28.51
C PRO A 122 6.81 -29.59 -27.35
N TRP A 123 7.16 -28.46 -26.75
CA TRP A 123 6.54 -27.92 -25.54
C TRP A 123 5.39 -26.98 -25.92
N ASP A 124 4.36 -27.54 -26.54
CA ASP A 124 3.31 -26.76 -27.19
C ASP A 124 2.21 -26.29 -26.23
N TYR A 125 1.97 -26.97 -25.12
CA TYR A 125 0.85 -26.66 -24.23
C TYR A 125 1.24 -25.60 -23.20
N LYS A 126 1.02 -24.33 -23.56
CA LYS A 126 1.57 -23.16 -22.88
C LYS A 126 0.62 -22.58 -21.83
N PHE A 127 1.21 -22.08 -20.75
CA PHE A 127 0.51 -21.37 -19.70
C PHE A 127 1.46 -20.43 -18.94
N PHE A 128 0.89 -19.40 -18.32
CA PHE A 128 1.64 -18.56 -17.39
C PHE A 128 1.51 -19.10 -15.96
N VAL A 129 2.60 -19.03 -15.22
CA VAL A 129 2.61 -19.22 -13.76
C VAL A 129 2.84 -17.86 -13.12
N ARG A 130 1.91 -17.42 -12.27
CA ARG A 130 2.08 -16.23 -11.43
C ARG A 130 2.94 -16.62 -10.24
N VAL A 131 4.20 -16.21 -10.24
CA VAL A 131 5.16 -16.57 -9.20
C VAL A 131 4.92 -15.66 -7.99
N GLU A 132 4.73 -16.25 -6.82
CA GLU A 132 4.48 -15.51 -5.58
C GLU A 132 5.77 -15.41 -4.75
N GLN A 133 6.47 -16.54 -4.59
CA GLN A 133 7.70 -16.63 -3.80
C GLN A 133 8.78 -17.41 -4.55
N VAL A 134 10.04 -17.05 -4.30
CA VAL A 134 11.22 -17.72 -4.84
C VAL A 134 12.23 -18.01 -3.74
N ALA A 135 13.06 -19.03 -3.93
CA ALA A 135 14.19 -19.32 -3.06
C ALA A 135 15.11 -18.08 -2.93
N ALA A 136 15.70 -17.86 -1.76
CA ALA A 136 16.47 -16.65 -1.47
C ALA A 136 17.60 -16.40 -2.50
N GLY A 137 18.37 -17.43 -2.85
CA GLY A 137 19.43 -17.31 -3.84
C GLY A 137 18.92 -17.11 -5.28
N LEU A 138 17.71 -17.58 -5.58
CA LEU A 138 17.04 -17.25 -6.84
C LEU A 138 16.67 -15.76 -6.86
N TYR A 139 16.10 -15.24 -5.77
CA TYR A 139 15.77 -13.81 -5.64
C TYR A 139 16.99 -12.91 -5.87
N GLU A 140 18.12 -13.23 -5.23
CA GLU A 140 19.38 -12.48 -5.33
C GLU A 140 19.94 -12.45 -6.76
N THR A 141 19.62 -13.45 -7.58
CA THR A 141 20.16 -13.60 -8.93
C THR A 141 19.21 -13.13 -10.03
N LEU A 142 17.98 -12.69 -9.72
CA LEU A 142 16.98 -12.26 -10.71
C LEU A 142 17.50 -11.14 -11.64
N LYS A 143 18.07 -10.06 -11.09
CA LYS A 143 18.63 -8.96 -11.91
C LYS A 143 19.79 -9.41 -12.79
N ARG A 144 20.56 -10.39 -12.32
CA ARG A 144 21.66 -10.95 -13.10
C ARG A 144 21.13 -11.80 -14.25
N LEU A 145 20.16 -12.67 -13.99
CA LEU A 145 19.48 -13.49 -15.00
C LEU A 145 18.89 -12.62 -16.12
N GLU A 146 18.25 -11.51 -15.75
CA GLU A 146 17.69 -10.54 -16.68
C GLU A 146 18.71 -10.05 -17.74
N GLY A 147 19.96 -9.83 -17.31
CA GLY A 147 21.05 -9.35 -18.16
C GLY A 147 21.75 -10.43 -18.99
N LEU A 148 21.48 -11.72 -18.77
CA LEU A 148 22.09 -12.80 -19.56
C LEU A 148 21.49 -12.87 -20.96
N ARG A 149 22.29 -13.31 -21.93
CA ARG A 149 21.92 -13.51 -23.33
C ARG A 149 21.67 -14.99 -23.64
N PRO A 150 20.95 -15.34 -24.72
CA PRO A 150 20.69 -16.74 -25.09
C PRO A 150 21.93 -17.64 -25.06
N GLU A 151 23.09 -17.14 -25.50
CA GLU A 151 24.33 -17.90 -25.57
C GLU A 151 24.85 -18.31 -24.19
N ASP A 152 24.56 -17.52 -23.16
CA ASP A 152 24.98 -17.76 -21.77
C ASP A 152 24.22 -18.94 -21.15
N PHE A 153 23.12 -19.39 -21.77
CA PHE A 153 22.32 -20.53 -21.34
C PHE A 153 22.74 -21.88 -21.95
N LYS A 154 23.77 -21.88 -22.81
CA LYS A 154 24.39 -23.12 -23.31
C LYS A 154 25.25 -23.73 -22.19
N TYR A 155 24.79 -24.83 -21.62
CA TYR A 155 25.48 -25.48 -20.52
C TYR A 155 26.54 -26.48 -21.02
N PRO A 156 27.76 -26.55 -20.43
CA PRO A 156 28.22 -25.84 -19.23
C PRO A 156 28.51 -24.35 -19.45
N SER A 157 28.04 -23.51 -18.54
CA SER A 157 28.23 -22.04 -18.55
C SER A 157 28.72 -21.57 -17.18
N PRO A 158 29.89 -20.89 -17.08
CA PRO A 158 30.38 -20.37 -15.80
C PRO A 158 29.40 -19.40 -15.13
N LEU A 159 28.71 -18.58 -15.93
CA LEU A 159 27.72 -17.62 -15.44
C LEU A 159 26.51 -18.33 -14.83
N LEU A 160 25.98 -19.37 -15.49
CA LEU A 160 24.89 -20.16 -14.94
C LEU A 160 25.32 -21.00 -13.74
N SER A 161 26.53 -21.53 -13.74
CA SER A 161 27.08 -22.26 -12.59
C SER A 161 27.13 -21.39 -11.33
N GLU A 162 27.47 -20.11 -11.48
CA GLU A 162 27.43 -19.16 -10.36
C GLU A 162 26.01 -18.82 -9.92
N VAL A 163 25.06 -18.69 -10.85
CA VAL A 163 23.64 -18.52 -10.51
C VAL A 163 23.13 -19.72 -9.72
N PHE A 164 23.37 -20.93 -10.19
CA PHE A 164 22.89 -22.15 -9.52
C PHE A 164 23.59 -22.39 -8.17
N SER A 165 24.88 -22.02 -8.02
CA SER A 165 25.54 -22.13 -6.72
C SER A 165 24.90 -21.26 -5.64
N LYS A 166 24.28 -20.12 -6.03
CA LYS A 166 23.48 -19.28 -5.12
C LYS A 166 22.12 -19.89 -4.81
N TRP A 167 21.46 -20.53 -5.77
CA TRP A 167 20.15 -21.13 -5.54
C TRP A 167 20.24 -22.30 -4.55
N GLY A 168 21.22 -23.19 -4.75
CA GLY A 168 21.35 -24.49 -4.06
C GLY A 168 21.10 -24.47 -2.54
N PRO A 169 21.76 -23.59 -1.76
CA PRO A 169 21.57 -23.51 -0.31
C PRO A 169 20.15 -23.16 0.16
N SER A 170 19.33 -22.57 -0.71
CA SER A 170 18.02 -22.02 -0.37
C SER A 170 16.84 -22.81 -0.95
N ILE A 171 17.09 -23.93 -1.64
CA ILE A 171 16.02 -24.76 -2.20
C ILE A 171 15.43 -25.69 -1.14
N ILE A 172 14.14 -26.00 -1.27
CA ILE A 172 13.48 -26.97 -0.37
C ILE A 172 13.69 -28.37 -0.97
N PRO A 173 14.38 -29.30 -0.30
CA PRO A 173 14.67 -30.63 -0.85
C PRO A 173 13.45 -31.57 -0.86
N LEU A 174 12.31 -31.13 -0.32
CA LEU A 174 11.06 -31.89 -0.34
C LEU A 174 10.52 -31.99 -1.77
N VAL A 175 10.64 -33.17 -2.36
CA VAL A 175 10.11 -33.49 -3.68
C VAL A 175 9.04 -34.57 -3.53
N PRO A 176 7.79 -34.34 -3.99
CA PRO A 176 6.74 -35.34 -3.91
C PRO A 176 7.13 -36.62 -4.68
N GLY A 177 6.87 -37.80 -4.08
CA GLY A 177 7.31 -39.09 -4.64
C GLY A 177 6.81 -39.35 -6.07
N ASN A 178 5.59 -38.91 -6.39
CA ASN A 178 4.95 -39.10 -7.70
C ASN A 178 5.59 -38.27 -8.83
N LEU A 179 6.39 -37.24 -8.51
CA LEU A 179 7.17 -36.49 -9.49
C LEU A 179 8.44 -37.21 -9.95
N THR A 180 8.80 -38.36 -9.37
CA THR A 180 10.04 -39.05 -9.73
C THR A 180 10.07 -39.54 -11.18
N GLN A 181 8.90 -39.68 -11.84
CA GLN A 181 8.77 -40.19 -13.22
C GLN A 181 7.99 -39.25 -14.18
N GLY A 182 7.58 -38.04 -13.75
CA GLY A 182 6.73 -37.15 -14.55
C GLY A 182 7.03 -35.64 -14.36
N SER A 183 6.38 -34.78 -15.16
CA SER A 183 6.56 -33.31 -15.14
C SER A 183 5.54 -32.56 -14.26
N LEU A 184 4.48 -33.23 -13.82
CA LEU A 184 3.42 -32.70 -12.97
C LEU A 184 2.99 -33.80 -11.99
N ALA A 185 2.78 -33.45 -10.72
CA ALA A 185 2.06 -34.30 -9.79
C ALA A 185 1.11 -33.47 -8.93
N GLU A 186 -0.10 -33.97 -8.75
CA GLU A 186 -1.01 -33.45 -7.72
C GLU A 186 -0.48 -33.85 -6.34
N ILE A 187 -0.57 -32.91 -5.40
CA ILE A 187 -0.12 -33.08 -4.02
C ILE A 187 -1.24 -32.73 -3.06
N GLU A 188 -1.25 -33.41 -1.92
CA GLU A 188 -2.16 -33.10 -0.82
C GLU A 188 -1.87 -31.69 -0.27
N GLU A 189 -2.92 -31.02 0.20
CA GLU A 189 -2.83 -29.71 0.84
C GLU A 189 -1.82 -29.70 1.99
N SER A 190 -1.81 -30.75 2.81
CA SER A 190 -0.88 -30.90 3.93
C SER A 190 0.60 -30.96 3.49
N VAL A 191 0.88 -31.52 2.30
CA VAL A 191 2.23 -31.52 1.72
C VAL A 191 2.59 -30.12 1.23
N PHE A 192 1.64 -29.42 0.60
CA PHE A 192 1.84 -28.03 0.19
C PHE A 192 2.07 -27.11 1.39
N ASP A 193 1.36 -27.30 2.50
CA ASP A 193 1.55 -26.57 3.75
C ASP A 193 2.95 -26.79 4.35
N GLN A 194 3.47 -28.02 4.26
CA GLN A 194 4.85 -28.31 4.66
C GLN A 194 5.86 -27.57 3.77
N ILE A 195 5.62 -27.51 2.45
CA ILE A 195 6.45 -26.71 1.52
C ILE A 195 6.40 -25.23 1.94
N MET A 196 5.21 -24.69 2.21
CA MET A 196 5.04 -23.30 2.68
C MET A 196 5.74 -23.03 4.01
N PHE A 197 5.68 -23.97 4.96
CA PHE A 197 6.37 -23.88 6.24
C PHE A 197 7.90 -23.86 6.05
N LEU A 198 8.43 -24.76 5.22
CA LEU A 198 9.86 -24.81 4.90
C LEU A 198 10.32 -23.58 4.12
N ALA A 199 9.48 -23.05 3.22
CA ALA A 199 9.75 -21.82 2.49
C ALA A 199 9.97 -20.65 3.45
N ARG A 200 9.12 -20.51 4.48
CA ARG A 200 9.30 -19.50 5.54
C ARG A 200 10.61 -19.71 6.31
N ARG A 201 10.91 -20.96 6.70
CA ARG A 201 12.11 -21.29 7.48
C ARG A 201 13.42 -21.11 6.71
N LEU A 202 13.43 -21.38 5.40
CA LEU A 202 14.57 -21.23 4.51
C LEU A 202 14.67 -19.84 3.87
N GLY A 203 13.76 -18.92 4.23
CA GLY A 203 13.83 -17.52 3.82
C GLY A 203 13.46 -17.27 2.35
N PHE A 204 12.51 -18.02 1.79
CA PHE A 204 11.92 -17.69 0.49
C PHE A 204 11.43 -16.23 0.48
N ARG A 205 11.67 -15.53 -0.63
CA ARG A 205 11.35 -14.12 -0.81
C ARG A 205 10.12 -13.99 -1.71
N SER A 206 9.21 -13.09 -1.34
CA SER A 206 8.11 -12.69 -2.21
C SER A 206 8.67 -11.95 -3.43
N VAL A 207 8.26 -12.33 -4.64
CA VAL A 207 8.58 -11.58 -5.87
C VAL A 207 7.47 -10.61 -6.25
N VAL A 208 6.26 -10.94 -5.83
CA VAL A 208 5.10 -10.07 -5.85
C VAL A 208 5.25 -9.00 -4.76
N PRO A 209 5.12 -7.70 -5.09
CA PRO A 209 4.90 -6.63 -4.13
C PRO A 209 3.61 -6.94 -3.38
N SER A 210 3.73 -7.56 -2.22
CA SER A 210 2.61 -7.65 -1.31
C SER A 210 2.13 -6.22 -0.97
N PRO A 211 0.88 -6.01 -0.54
CA PRO A 211 0.56 -4.83 0.27
C PRO A 211 1.42 -4.81 1.56
N THR A 212 2.16 -5.89 1.84
CA THR A 212 3.29 -6.02 2.77
C THR A 212 4.66 -6.15 2.04
N GLY A 213 4.84 -5.46 0.91
CA GLY A 213 6.07 -5.46 0.10
C GLY A 213 7.25 -4.83 0.83
N VAL A 214 8.36 -4.58 0.11
CA VAL A 214 9.41 -3.72 0.66
C VAL A 214 8.82 -2.33 0.80
N TRP A 215 8.43 -2.00 2.02
CA TRP A 215 8.00 -0.67 2.44
C TRP A 215 9.20 0.27 2.36
N ASP A 216 9.34 0.93 1.20
CA ASP A 216 10.41 1.88 0.90
C ASP A 216 9.85 3.31 1.03
N PRO A 217 10.47 4.21 1.82
CA PRO A 217 10.07 5.61 1.86
C PRO A 217 10.20 6.33 0.49
N LYS A 218 11.09 5.90 -0.41
CA LYS A 218 11.41 6.66 -1.61
C LYS A 218 10.23 6.90 -2.56
N PRO A 219 9.39 5.92 -2.92
CA PRO A 219 8.21 6.18 -3.76
C PRO A 219 7.25 7.19 -3.14
N VAL A 220 7.16 7.23 -1.79
CA VAL A 220 6.34 8.22 -1.08
C VAL A 220 6.98 9.61 -1.19
N GLU A 221 8.29 9.72 -0.98
CA GLU A 221 9.05 10.96 -1.16
C GLU A 221 8.90 11.51 -2.60
N GLU A 222 8.98 10.64 -3.62
CA GLU A 222 8.78 11.01 -5.02
C GLU A 222 7.36 11.53 -5.31
N GLU A 223 6.34 10.93 -4.70
CA GLU A 223 4.95 11.38 -4.83
C GLU A 223 4.69 12.70 -4.09
N LEU A 224 5.32 12.91 -2.93
CA LEU A 224 5.29 14.18 -2.20
C LEU A 224 5.93 15.31 -3.02
N LEU A 225 7.10 15.05 -3.62
CA LEU A 225 7.78 15.99 -4.50
C LEU A 225 6.93 16.37 -5.71
N ARG A 226 6.25 15.39 -6.34
CA ARG A 226 5.29 15.64 -7.44
C ARG A 226 4.13 16.55 -7.03
N ARG A 227 3.75 16.53 -5.75
CA ARG A 227 2.69 17.38 -5.18
C ARG A 227 3.21 18.72 -4.64
N ASN A 228 4.49 19.04 -4.82
CA ASN A 228 5.14 20.21 -4.22
C ASN A 228 4.98 20.30 -2.69
N VAL A 229 4.92 19.14 -2.03
CA VAL A 229 4.93 19.04 -0.57
C VAL A 229 6.25 18.42 -0.15
N VAL A 230 6.87 19.00 0.87
CA VAL A 230 8.09 18.48 1.47
C VAL A 230 7.75 18.06 2.88
N ILE A 231 8.09 16.83 3.20
CA ILE A 231 7.98 16.26 4.53
C ILE A 231 9.34 15.66 4.86
N PRO A 232 9.88 15.92 6.06
CA PRO A 232 11.13 15.31 6.52
C PRO A 232 11.17 13.79 6.28
N SER A 233 12.30 13.30 5.75
CA SER A 233 12.47 11.90 5.31
C SER A 233 12.32 10.90 6.46
N ASP A 234 12.70 11.29 7.67
CA ASP A 234 12.47 10.54 8.92
C ASP A 234 10.97 10.34 9.20
N ILE A 235 10.14 11.37 9.06
CA ILE A 235 8.68 11.27 9.23
C ILE A 235 8.08 10.31 8.18
N VAL A 236 8.55 10.37 6.93
CA VAL A 236 8.11 9.44 5.88
C VAL A 236 8.52 8.01 6.23
N LYS A 237 9.76 7.79 6.68
CA LYS A 237 10.25 6.48 7.13
C LYS A 237 9.46 5.94 8.31
N GLU A 238 9.09 6.77 9.27
CA GLU A 238 8.27 6.39 10.42
C GLU A 238 6.88 5.92 9.97
N CYS A 239 6.22 6.69 9.11
CA CYS A 239 4.90 6.34 8.58
C CYS A 239 4.93 5.00 7.81
N VAL A 240 5.93 4.84 6.94
CA VAL A 240 6.12 3.64 6.13
C VAL A 240 6.44 2.42 7.02
N SER A 241 7.32 2.58 8.01
CA SER A 241 7.67 1.51 8.96
C SER A 241 6.48 1.11 9.84
N ALA A 242 5.67 2.07 10.26
CA ALA A 242 4.46 1.81 11.03
C ALA A 242 3.44 1.00 10.23
N LEU A 243 3.15 1.38 8.98
CA LEU A 243 2.26 0.61 8.11
C LEU A 243 2.81 -0.80 7.83
N ALA A 244 4.13 -0.91 7.66
CA ALA A 244 4.83 -2.18 7.52
C ALA A 244 4.66 -3.12 8.71
N SER A 245 4.59 -2.56 9.92
CA SER A 245 4.36 -3.31 11.16
C SER A 245 2.91 -3.76 11.37
N GLY A 246 2.00 -3.44 10.44
CA GLY A 246 0.57 -3.78 10.54
C GLY A 246 -0.28 -2.73 11.25
N LYS A 247 0.32 -1.64 11.74
CA LYS A 247 -0.40 -0.56 12.44
C LYS A 247 -1.21 0.31 11.47
N HIS A 248 -2.24 0.94 12.02
CA HIS A 248 -2.86 2.11 11.41
C HIS A 248 -2.01 3.36 11.68
N LEU A 249 -2.24 4.46 10.97
CA LEU A 249 -1.53 5.73 11.20
C LEU A 249 -2.46 6.81 11.75
N LEU A 250 -2.00 7.51 12.79
CA LEU A 250 -2.59 8.77 13.24
C LEU A 250 -1.54 9.86 13.04
N LEU A 251 -1.76 10.68 12.02
CA LEU A 251 -0.91 11.81 11.68
C LEU A 251 -1.42 13.05 12.41
N TRP A 252 -0.58 13.67 13.23
CA TRP A 252 -0.96 14.89 13.95
C TRP A 252 0.06 16.00 13.76
N GLY A 253 -0.33 17.25 13.95
CA GLY A 253 0.58 18.39 13.85
C GLY A 253 -0.16 19.67 13.46
N VAL A 254 0.59 20.76 13.28
CA VAL A 254 -0.01 22.06 12.96
C VAL A 254 -0.78 22.02 11.63
N PRO A 255 -1.85 22.80 11.48
CA PRO A 255 -2.58 22.90 10.21
C PRO A 255 -1.66 23.30 9.07
N GLY A 256 -1.80 22.67 7.91
CA GLY A 256 -1.02 23.02 6.71
C GLY A 256 0.36 22.37 6.59
N THR A 257 0.73 21.39 7.43
CA THR A 257 1.99 20.62 7.29
C THR A 257 1.95 19.49 6.25
N GLY A 258 0.81 19.27 5.59
CA GLY A 258 0.69 18.26 4.54
C GLY A 258 0.29 16.86 5.00
N LYS A 259 -0.27 16.68 6.20
CA LYS A 259 -0.76 15.39 6.75
C LYS A 259 -1.66 14.61 5.78
N THR A 260 -2.74 15.24 5.30
CA THR A 260 -3.68 14.62 4.35
C THR A 260 -2.98 14.32 3.02
N THR A 261 -2.04 15.18 2.59
CA THR A 261 -1.23 14.95 1.39
C THR A 261 -0.28 13.77 1.56
N LEU A 262 0.32 13.59 2.73
CA LEU A 262 1.15 12.42 3.05
C LEU A 262 0.35 11.12 2.95
N ALA A 263 -0.86 11.10 3.52
CA ALA A 263 -1.74 9.94 3.44
C ALA A 263 -2.06 9.56 1.98
N ARG A 264 -2.39 10.56 1.15
CA ARG A 264 -2.64 10.36 -0.29
C ARG A 264 -1.38 9.94 -1.06
N ALA A 265 -0.22 10.50 -0.70
CA ALA A 265 1.05 10.15 -1.31
C ALA A 265 1.45 8.70 -1.01
N ILE A 266 1.25 8.24 0.23
CA ILE A 266 1.43 6.84 0.61
C ILE A 266 0.50 5.94 -0.22
N ALA A 267 -0.77 6.30 -0.33
CA ALA A 267 -1.71 5.47 -1.08
C ALA A 267 -1.29 5.32 -2.55
N GLU A 268 -0.97 6.43 -3.22
CA GLU A 268 -0.55 6.43 -4.63
C GLU A 268 0.78 5.67 -4.82
N ALA A 269 1.76 5.91 -3.96
CA ALA A 269 3.09 5.28 -4.02
C ALA A 269 3.03 3.75 -3.97
N TYR A 270 2.10 3.21 -3.19
CA TYR A 270 1.89 1.77 -3.05
C TYR A 270 0.66 1.26 -3.81
N GLY A 271 -0.01 2.12 -4.60
CA GLY A 271 -1.19 1.80 -5.39
C GLY A 271 -2.43 1.39 -4.57
N PHE A 272 -2.52 1.77 -3.29
CA PHE A 272 -3.72 1.58 -2.48
C PHE A 272 -4.90 2.34 -3.08
N ASP A 273 -6.09 1.79 -2.89
CA ASP A 273 -7.29 2.59 -3.05
C ASP A 273 -7.54 3.49 -1.85
N ILE A 274 -8.29 4.57 -2.03
CA ILE A 274 -8.69 5.43 -0.92
C ILE A 274 -10.22 5.52 -0.83
N VAL A 275 -10.72 5.30 0.39
CA VAL A 275 -12.01 5.81 0.85
C VAL A 275 -11.71 6.96 1.79
N GLU A 276 -12.05 8.18 1.38
CA GLU A 276 -11.75 9.39 2.15
C GLU A 276 -13.04 9.96 2.77
N LYS A 277 -12.99 10.28 4.07
CA LYS A 277 -14.06 10.98 4.77
C LYS A 277 -13.47 12.00 5.75
N THR A 278 -14.21 13.08 5.99
CA THR A 278 -13.87 14.07 7.00
C THR A 278 -14.78 13.89 8.22
N ALA A 279 -14.17 13.82 9.39
CA ALA A 279 -14.89 13.69 10.66
C ALA A 279 -15.57 15.00 11.05
N THR A 280 -16.78 14.87 11.59
CA THR A 280 -17.58 16.00 12.09
C THR A 280 -18.09 15.68 13.49
N ALA A 281 -18.60 16.70 14.21
CA ALA A 281 -19.17 16.51 15.55
C ALA A 281 -20.39 15.57 15.56
N GLU A 282 -21.03 15.38 14.41
CA GLU A 282 -22.21 14.53 14.23
C GLU A 282 -21.87 13.07 13.91
N TRP A 283 -20.59 12.75 13.67
CA TRP A 283 -20.17 11.40 13.36
C TRP A 283 -20.63 10.41 14.44
N SER A 284 -21.18 9.32 13.94
CA SER A 284 -21.78 8.25 14.73
C SER A 284 -21.32 6.89 14.22
N ARG A 285 -21.80 5.82 14.86
CA ARG A 285 -21.61 4.45 14.35
C ARG A 285 -22.03 4.31 12.89
N VAL A 286 -23.10 5.01 12.46
CA VAL A 286 -23.63 4.91 11.10
C VAL A 286 -22.62 5.40 10.06
N ASP A 287 -21.87 6.46 10.38
CA ASP A 287 -20.88 7.06 9.48
C ASP A 287 -19.61 6.20 9.37
N VAL A 288 -19.19 5.59 10.47
CA VAL A 288 -17.96 4.80 10.54
C VAL A 288 -18.20 3.36 10.09
N VAL A 289 -19.12 2.65 10.73
CA VAL A 289 -19.41 1.24 10.46
C VAL A 289 -20.57 1.10 9.50
N GLY A 290 -21.72 1.65 9.85
CA GLY A 290 -22.97 1.48 9.11
C GLY A 290 -24.17 1.38 10.04
N GLY A 291 -25.35 1.41 9.45
CA GLY A 291 -26.60 1.33 10.19
C GLY A 291 -27.82 1.78 9.40
N PRO A 292 -29.01 1.75 10.03
CA PRO A 292 -30.25 2.18 9.41
C PRO A 292 -30.29 3.70 9.20
N VAL A 293 -30.68 4.09 7.99
CA VAL A 293 -30.94 5.48 7.59
C VAL A 293 -32.29 5.60 6.91
N PHE A 294 -32.93 6.76 6.99
CA PHE A 294 -34.20 7.02 6.31
C PHE A 294 -33.95 7.62 4.92
N VAL A 295 -34.26 6.88 3.85
CA VAL A 295 -34.06 7.32 2.46
C VAL A 295 -35.31 7.02 1.64
N GLY A 296 -35.92 8.07 1.09
CA GLY A 296 -37.06 7.94 0.18
C GLY A 296 -38.30 7.31 0.85
N GLY A 297 -38.60 7.69 2.09
CA GLY A 297 -39.78 7.23 2.81
C GLY A 297 -39.65 5.85 3.49
N ARG A 298 -38.48 5.20 3.38
CA ARG A 298 -38.21 3.90 4.00
C ARG A 298 -36.88 3.88 4.73
N VAL A 299 -36.77 3.00 5.73
CA VAL A 299 -35.50 2.71 6.38
C VAL A 299 -34.67 1.81 5.46
N LYS A 300 -33.39 2.12 5.31
CA LYS A 300 -32.40 1.31 4.61
C LYS A 300 -31.16 1.18 5.45
N TRP A 301 -30.57 0.00 5.49
CA TRP A 301 -29.24 -0.17 6.05
C TRP A 301 -28.18 0.28 5.04
N ARG A 302 -27.23 1.10 5.50
CA ARG A 302 -26.11 1.58 4.66
C ARG A 302 -24.76 1.31 5.33
N CYS A 303 -23.80 0.92 4.50
CA CYS A 303 -22.41 0.84 4.94
C CYS A 303 -21.89 2.23 5.31
N GLY A 304 -21.19 2.30 6.44
CA GLY A 304 -20.30 3.40 6.79
C GLY A 304 -18.95 3.25 6.09
N ALA A 305 -18.07 4.21 6.35
CA ALA A 305 -16.79 4.36 5.66
C ALA A 305 -15.84 3.17 5.81
N LEU A 306 -15.83 2.53 6.98
CA LEU A 306 -15.02 1.35 7.27
C LEU A 306 -15.48 0.16 6.44
N LEU A 307 -16.77 -0.17 6.48
CA LEU A 307 -17.30 -1.30 5.72
C LEU A 307 -17.23 -1.07 4.22
N GLU A 308 -17.44 0.17 3.77
CA GLU A 308 -17.20 0.60 2.38
C GLU A 308 -15.75 0.29 1.95
N ALA A 309 -14.77 0.66 2.78
CA ALA A 309 -13.35 0.45 2.49
C ALA A 309 -12.94 -1.03 2.53
N VAL A 310 -13.49 -1.83 3.47
CA VAL A 310 -13.27 -3.29 3.51
C VAL A 310 -13.87 -3.97 2.29
N ALA A 311 -15.09 -3.61 1.89
CA ALA A 311 -15.72 -4.13 0.67
C ALA A 311 -14.88 -3.83 -0.57
N ARG A 312 -14.33 -2.61 -0.66
CA ARG A 312 -13.43 -2.19 -1.74
C ARG A 312 -12.14 -3.00 -1.76
N ASP A 313 -11.56 -3.30 -0.60
CA ASP A 313 -10.35 -4.13 -0.50
C ASP A 313 -10.60 -5.56 -0.99
N TYR A 314 -11.70 -6.18 -0.58
CA TYR A 314 -12.11 -7.47 -1.13
C TYR A 314 -12.26 -7.45 -2.65
N SER A 315 -12.92 -6.43 -3.20
CA SER A 315 -13.10 -6.32 -4.66
C SER A 315 -11.77 -6.18 -5.41
N ARG A 316 -10.76 -5.57 -4.77
CA ARG A 316 -9.41 -5.45 -5.32
C ARG A 316 -8.70 -6.79 -5.35
N LEU A 317 -8.76 -7.55 -4.26
CA LEU A 317 -8.20 -8.89 -4.19
C LEU A 317 -8.77 -9.82 -5.27
N GLU A 318 -10.10 -9.77 -5.48
CA GLU A 318 -10.76 -10.54 -6.54
C GLU A 318 -10.29 -10.17 -7.95
N ARG A 319 -9.93 -8.90 -8.17
CA ARG A 319 -9.36 -8.40 -9.42
C ARG A 319 -7.85 -8.68 -9.54
N GLY A 320 -7.28 -9.45 -8.62
CA GLY A 320 -5.86 -9.78 -8.59
C GLY A 320 -4.97 -8.58 -8.26
N LYS A 321 -5.52 -7.51 -7.67
CA LYS A 321 -4.72 -6.38 -7.18
C LYS A 321 -4.06 -6.75 -5.87
N GLU A 322 -2.78 -6.42 -5.77
CA GLU A 322 -1.97 -6.74 -4.61
C GLU A 322 -2.13 -5.64 -3.53
N SER A 323 -2.17 -4.37 -3.92
CA SER A 323 -2.38 -3.26 -2.99
C SER A 323 -3.81 -3.20 -2.44
N GLY A 324 -3.92 -2.94 -1.13
CA GLY A 324 -5.20 -2.93 -0.42
C GLY A 324 -5.97 -1.62 -0.52
N THR A 325 -6.77 -1.32 0.49
CA THR A 325 -7.52 -0.05 0.62
C THR A 325 -7.15 0.70 1.90
N ILE A 326 -6.97 2.01 1.77
CA ILE A 326 -6.82 2.95 2.90
C ILE A 326 -8.17 3.63 3.17
N LEU A 327 -8.63 3.55 4.42
CA LEU A 327 -9.63 4.46 4.95
C LEU A 327 -8.90 5.72 5.48
N LEU A 328 -9.05 6.84 4.78
CA LEU A 328 -8.52 8.13 5.20
C LEU A 328 -9.59 8.90 5.97
N ILE A 329 -9.35 9.17 7.25
CA ILE A 329 -10.23 9.95 8.13
C ILE A 329 -9.57 11.29 8.42
N ASP A 330 -10.05 12.36 7.78
CA ASP A 330 -9.55 13.70 8.05
C ASP A 330 -10.20 14.30 9.30
N GLU A 331 -9.45 15.10 10.06
CA GLU A 331 -9.91 15.83 11.26
C GLU A 331 -10.58 14.97 12.34
N ILE A 332 -10.00 13.81 12.64
CA ILE A 332 -10.60 12.80 13.54
C ILE A 332 -10.99 13.33 14.93
N ASN A 333 -10.31 14.37 15.42
CA ASN A 333 -10.61 15.01 16.70
C ASN A 333 -11.94 15.75 16.74
N ARG A 334 -12.58 16.00 15.60
CA ARG A 334 -13.91 16.62 15.56
C ARG A 334 -15.01 15.64 15.92
N ALA A 335 -14.77 14.33 15.82
CA ALA A 335 -15.75 13.31 16.14
C ALA A 335 -15.71 12.90 17.62
N ASN A 336 -16.87 12.51 18.16
CA ASN A 336 -16.93 11.81 19.43
C ASN A 336 -16.55 10.34 19.20
N LEU A 337 -15.29 9.99 19.52
CA LEU A 337 -14.76 8.65 19.24
C LEU A 337 -15.48 7.54 19.98
N GLU A 338 -15.85 7.74 21.26
CA GLU A 338 -16.52 6.70 22.04
C GLU A 338 -17.86 6.30 21.41
N ARG A 339 -18.60 7.30 20.90
CA ARG A 339 -19.89 7.07 20.24
C ARG A 339 -19.76 6.48 18.84
N ALA A 340 -18.75 6.88 18.08
CA ALA A 340 -18.62 6.50 16.68
C ALA A 340 -17.77 5.24 16.43
N PHE A 341 -16.79 4.94 17.31
CA PHE A 341 -15.77 3.91 17.11
C PHE A 341 -15.85 2.74 18.11
N GLY A 342 -16.98 2.56 18.81
CA GLY A 342 -17.14 1.43 19.74
C GLY A 342 -16.83 0.06 19.10
N GLU A 343 -17.44 -0.22 17.94
CA GLU A 343 -17.22 -1.47 17.21
C GLU A 343 -15.88 -1.53 16.48
N PHE A 344 -15.27 -0.38 16.17
CA PHE A 344 -13.90 -0.34 15.64
C PHE A 344 -12.92 -1.07 16.57
N LEU A 345 -13.09 -0.91 17.89
CA LEU A 345 -12.23 -1.57 18.87
C LEU A 345 -12.38 -3.09 18.85
N THR A 346 -13.58 -3.59 18.54
CA THR A 346 -13.87 -5.02 18.39
C THR A 346 -13.32 -5.55 17.07
N ILE A 347 -13.50 -4.82 15.96
CA ILE A 347 -12.99 -5.20 14.64
C ILE A 347 -11.46 -5.29 14.66
N PHE A 348 -10.80 -4.31 15.26
CA PHE A 348 -9.34 -4.23 15.37
C PHE A 348 -8.91 -4.58 16.79
N SER A 349 -9.07 -5.85 17.19
CA SER A 349 -8.77 -6.34 18.54
C SER A 349 -7.28 -6.17 18.93
N GLY A 350 -6.38 -6.30 17.95
CA GLY A 350 -4.93 -6.16 18.07
C GLY A 350 -4.30 -5.39 16.91
N SER A 351 -2.96 -5.34 16.90
CA SER A 351 -2.19 -4.75 15.79
C SER A 351 -1.81 -5.75 14.72
N ASP A 352 -2.05 -7.04 14.92
CA ASP A 352 -1.85 -8.07 13.90
C ASP A 352 -3.07 -8.09 12.95
N PRO A 353 -2.90 -7.82 11.65
CA PRO A 353 -3.96 -7.92 10.66
C PRO A 353 -4.66 -9.29 10.59
N ASN A 354 -4.02 -10.36 11.09
CA ASN A 354 -4.63 -11.69 11.17
C ASN A 354 -5.73 -11.80 12.23
N GLU A 355 -5.78 -10.85 13.17
CA GLU A 355 -6.74 -10.83 14.27
C GLU A 355 -7.95 -9.93 13.98
N TRP A 356 -8.04 -9.37 12.77
CA TRP A 356 -9.08 -8.42 12.38
C TRP A 356 -10.26 -9.11 11.72
N PHE A 357 -11.44 -8.95 12.29
CA PHE A 357 -12.68 -9.54 11.78
C PHE A 357 -13.86 -8.59 12.01
N ILE A 358 -14.77 -8.54 11.05
CA ILE A 358 -16.10 -7.93 11.25
C ILE A 358 -16.93 -8.92 12.08
N PRO A 359 -17.44 -8.49 13.27
CA PRO A 359 -18.32 -9.32 14.10
C PRO A 359 -19.55 -9.83 13.35
N GLY A 360 -19.94 -11.08 13.61
CA GLY A 360 -21.16 -11.68 13.06
C GLY A 360 -22.41 -10.85 13.35
N SER A 361 -22.50 -10.22 14.53
CA SER A 361 -23.64 -9.36 14.91
C SER A 361 -23.87 -8.18 13.95
N ILE A 362 -22.82 -7.63 13.34
CA ILE A 362 -22.97 -6.55 12.34
C ILE A 362 -23.53 -7.13 11.04
N LEU A 363 -23.10 -8.33 10.66
CA LEU A 363 -23.51 -8.98 9.42
C LEU A 363 -24.94 -9.52 9.55
N GLU A 364 -25.30 -10.09 10.70
CA GLU A 364 -26.68 -10.44 11.08
C GLU A 364 -27.60 -9.22 11.01
N GLU A 365 -27.16 -8.06 11.54
CA GLU A 365 -27.91 -6.80 11.39
C GLU A 365 -28.14 -6.45 9.92
N ILE A 366 -27.13 -6.52 9.05
CA ILE A 366 -27.30 -6.26 7.61
C ILE A 366 -28.27 -7.26 6.98
N GLN A 367 -28.18 -8.54 7.38
CA GLN A 367 -29.03 -9.61 6.86
C GLN A 367 -30.51 -9.36 7.13
N GLU A 368 -30.88 -8.88 8.32
CA GLU A 368 -32.26 -8.53 8.66
C GLU A 368 -32.86 -7.51 7.66
N TYR A 369 -32.09 -6.51 7.23
CA TYR A 369 -32.56 -5.54 6.23
C TYR A 369 -32.52 -6.06 4.78
N ARG A 370 -31.76 -7.13 4.51
CA ARG A 370 -31.68 -7.74 3.16
C ARG A 370 -33.01 -8.38 2.78
N GLU A 371 -33.66 -9.03 3.74
CA GLU A 371 -34.94 -9.71 3.54
C GLU A 371 -36.03 -8.76 2.99
N ASP A 372 -35.97 -7.49 3.40
CA ASP A 372 -36.86 -6.41 2.94
C ASP A 372 -36.35 -5.67 1.68
N GLY A 373 -35.24 -6.10 1.08
CA GLY A 373 -34.58 -5.41 -0.04
C GLY A 373 -34.15 -3.97 0.32
N ALA A 374 -33.77 -3.77 1.59
CA ALA A 374 -33.51 -2.48 2.19
C ALA A 374 -32.03 -2.23 2.52
N ILE A 375 -31.10 -2.89 1.81
CA ILE A 375 -29.66 -2.67 1.96
C ILE A 375 -29.05 -2.00 0.73
N ASP A 376 -27.86 -1.41 0.90
CA ASP A 376 -27.05 -0.91 -0.20
C ASP A 376 -26.18 -2.01 -0.84
N SER A 377 -25.52 -1.67 -1.96
CA SER A 377 -24.66 -2.62 -2.68
C SER A 377 -23.44 -3.06 -1.89
N CYS A 378 -22.98 -2.25 -0.93
CA CYS A 378 -21.86 -2.61 -0.06
C CYS A 378 -22.29 -3.69 0.94
N GLY A 379 -23.43 -3.49 1.60
CA GLY A 379 -24.00 -4.48 2.51
C GLY A 379 -24.26 -5.82 1.82
N GLU A 380 -24.86 -5.80 0.62
CA GLU A 380 -25.11 -7.00 -0.18
C GLU A 380 -23.80 -7.73 -0.52
N TYR A 381 -22.76 -6.98 -0.90
CA TYR A 381 -21.46 -7.54 -1.23
C TYR A 381 -20.78 -8.18 0.00
N LEU A 382 -20.81 -7.51 1.15
CA LEU A 382 -20.21 -8.04 2.39
C LEU A 382 -20.95 -9.27 2.91
N LEU A 383 -22.29 -9.30 2.82
CA LEU A 383 -23.07 -10.49 3.17
C LEU A 383 -22.70 -11.68 2.31
N LYS A 384 -22.59 -11.50 1.00
CA LYS A 384 -22.12 -12.56 0.10
C LYS A 384 -20.73 -13.07 0.51
N LYS A 385 -19.81 -12.17 0.88
CA LYS A 385 -18.48 -12.57 1.36
C LYS A 385 -18.54 -13.33 2.68
N TRP A 386 -19.43 -12.95 3.58
CA TRP A 386 -19.62 -13.63 4.86
C TRP A 386 -20.20 -15.03 4.69
N GLU A 387 -21.20 -15.19 3.81
CA GLU A 387 -21.78 -16.49 3.42
C GLU A 387 -20.71 -17.41 2.80
N GLU A 388 -19.88 -16.89 1.90
CA GLU A 388 -18.75 -17.62 1.29
C GLU A 388 -17.71 -18.09 2.34
N ASN A 389 -17.60 -17.39 3.47
CA ASN A 389 -16.71 -17.73 4.60
C ASN A 389 -17.37 -18.56 5.71
N GLY A 390 -18.59 -19.07 5.49
CA GLY A 390 -19.26 -19.98 6.42
C GLY A 390 -20.11 -19.31 7.51
N GLY A 391 -20.30 -17.99 7.46
CA GLY A 391 -21.37 -17.32 8.21
C GLY A 391 -21.14 -17.10 9.72
N ASP A 392 -19.91 -17.17 10.22
CA ASP A 392 -19.60 -16.85 11.63
C ASP A 392 -19.06 -15.41 11.78
N ARG A 393 -17.89 -15.15 11.19
CA ARG A 393 -17.25 -13.82 11.16
C ARG A 393 -16.63 -13.59 9.79
N LEU A 394 -16.45 -12.32 9.41
CA LEU A 394 -15.81 -11.96 8.15
C LEU A 394 -14.42 -11.40 8.40
N GLU A 395 -13.37 -12.02 7.85
CA GLU A 395 -12.00 -11.52 7.94
C GLU A 395 -11.86 -10.11 7.35
N VAL A 396 -11.01 -9.26 7.93
CA VAL A 396 -10.62 -8.02 7.26
C VAL A 396 -9.40 -8.32 6.39
N PRO A 397 -9.42 -7.96 5.09
CA PRO A 397 -8.27 -8.13 4.22
C PRO A 397 -6.99 -7.51 4.79
N ARG A 398 -5.87 -8.24 4.73
CA ARG A 398 -4.58 -7.80 5.30
C ARG A 398 -4.03 -6.50 4.69
N GLY A 399 -4.50 -6.14 3.49
CA GLY A 399 -4.18 -4.89 2.82
C GLY A 399 -4.87 -3.68 3.41
N PHE A 400 -5.90 -3.86 4.26
CA PHE A 400 -6.69 -2.75 4.77
C PHE A 400 -5.89 -1.92 5.77
N ARG A 401 -5.94 -0.59 5.67
CA ARG A 401 -5.32 0.31 6.65
C ARG A 401 -6.21 1.52 6.91
N VAL A 402 -6.11 2.05 8.13
CA VAL A 402 -6.69 3.35 8.47
C VAL A 402 -5.56 4.36 8.59
N ILE A 403 -5.72 5.51 7.93
CA ILE A 403 -4.88 6.69 8.15
C ILE A 403 -5.81 7.80 8.63
N ALA A 404 -5.65 8.22 9.87
CA ALA A 404 -6.37 9.34 10.43
C ALA A 404 -5.45 10.56 10.51
N THR A 405 -5.99 11.75 10.29
CA THR A 405 -5.27 13.01 10.51
C THR A 405 -5.93 13.78 11.65
N MET A 406 -5.11 14.55 12.36
CA MET A 406 -5.58 15.42 13.43
C MET A 406 -4.84 16.75 13.40
N ASN A 407 -5.59 17.84 13.38
CA ASN A 407 -5.02 19.16 13.60
C ASN A 407 -4.96 19.39 15.11
N THR A 408 -3.84 19.89 15.61
CA THR A 408 -3.75 20.26 17.02
C THR A 408 -2.81 21.45 17.20
N TYR A 409 -3.27 22.37 18.06
CA TYR A 409 -2.46 23.42 18.68
C TYR A 409 -1.97 23.00 20.08
N ASP A 410 -2.54 21.95 20.69
CA ASP A 410 -2.19 21.47 22.03
C ASP A 410 -2.19 19.93 22.10
N ARG A 411 -1.03 19.36 22.48
CA ARG A 411 -0.81 17.91 22.69
C ARG A 411 -1.84 17.27 23.63
N ARG A 412 -2.49 18.02 24.52
CA ARG A 412 -3.54 17.52 25.42
C ARG A 412 -4.74 16.90 24.69
N TYR A 413 -5.06 17.38 23.49
CA TYR A 413 -6.15 16.82 22.66
C TYR A 413 -5.79 15.47 22.01
N LEU A 414 -4.52 15.06 21.98
CA LEU A 414 -4.16 13.69 21.56
C LEU A 414 -4.67 12.66 22.57
N PHE A 415 -4.61 12.99 23.85
CA PHE A 415 -4.94 12.06 24.94
C PHE A 415 -6.44 11.91 25.18
N THR A 416 -7.28 12.76 24.57
CA THR A 416 -8.74 12.62 24.60
C THR A 416 -9.25 11.48 23.72
N LEU A 417 -8.42 10.97 22.79
CA LEU A 417 -8.80 9.88 21.89
C LEU A 417 -8.89 8.50 22.58
N GLY A 418 -8.51 8.40 23.87
CA GLY A 418 -8.60 7.18 24.67
C GLY A 418 -7.49 6.16 24.38
N TYR A 419 -6.91 5.59 25.43
CA TYR A 419 -5.76 4.68 25.31
C TYR A 419 -6.06 3.43 24.46
N ALA A 420 -7.28 2.89 24.57
CA ALA A 420 -7.70 1.74 23.78
C ALA A 420 -7.65 2.05 22.28
N PHE A 421 -8.12 3.21 21.82
CA PHE A 421 -8.04 3.56 20.42
C PHE A 421 -6.57 3.70 19.97
N LEU A 422 -5.78 4.48 20.71
CA LEU A 422 -4.40 4.82 20.34
C LEU A 422 -3.47 3.60 20.19
N ARG A 423 -3.63 2.52 20.96
CA ARG A 423 -2.77 1.31 20.82
C ARG A 423 -2.86 0.61 19.44
N ARG A 424 -3.90 0.90 18.65
CA ARG A 424 -4.08 0.36 17.28
C ARG A 424 -3.37 1.21 16.22
N PHE A 425 -3.03 2.44 16.55
CA PHE A 425 -2.37 3.39 15.68
C PHE A 425 -0.90 3.54 16.05
N ALA A 426 -0.06 3.83 15.06
CA ALA A 426 1.18 4.53 15.27
C ALA A 426 0.89 6.03 15.16
N VAL A 427 1.27 6.79 16.19
CA VAL A 427 1.02 8.22 16.27
C VAL A 427 2.28 8.93 15.80
N VAL A 428 2.18 9.68 14.69
CA VAL A 428 3.31 10.35 14.05
C VAL A 428 3.04 11.85 14.00
N GLU A 429 3.96 12.64 14.52
CA GLU A 429 3.92 14.10 14.45
C GLU A 429 4.47 14.56 13.08
N VAL A 430 3.66 15.26 12.30
CA VAL A 430 4.04 15.85 11.01
C VAL A 430 4.38 17.31 11.24
N GLN A 431 5.67 17.58 11.36
CA GLN A 431 6.25 18.89 11.62
C GLN A 431 6.57 19.64 10.31
N ASN A 432 6.83 20.94 10.43
CA ASN A 432 7.37 21.71 9.31
C ASN A 432 8.79 21.24 8.95
N PRO A 433 9.22 21.42 7.69
CA PRO A 433 10.62 21.24 7.31
C PRO A 433 11.54 22.23 8.04
N GLU A 434 12.83 21.91 8.06
CA GLU A 434 13.86 22.82 8.55
C GLU A 434 13.80 24.19 7.84
N VAL A 435 14.18 25.25 8.56
CA VAL A 435 14.06 26.64 8.09
C VAL A 435 14.68 26.86 6.70
N GLU A 436 15.86 26.28 6.46
CA GLU A 436 16.56 26.36 5.17
C GLU A 436 15.80 25.67 4.03
N GLU A 437 15.11 24.58 4.32
CA GLU A 437 14.31 23.85 3.35
C GLU A 437 12.97 24.53 3.11
N LEU A 438 12.35 25.06 4.17
CA LEU A 438 11.16 25.87 4.12
C LEU A 438 11.35 27.10 3.21
N GLU A 439 12.46 27.84 3.37
CA GLU A 439 12.77 28.99 2.50
C GLU A 439 12.85 28.58 1.02
N LYS A 440 13.51 27.44 0.71
CA LYS A 440 13.60 26.91 -0.66
C LYS A 440 12.24 26.51 -1.22
N ILE A 441 11.32 26.04 -0.40
CA ILE A 441 9.94 25.71 -0.82
C ILE A 441 9.18 26.99 -1.12
N LEU A 442 9.23 27.97 -0.22
CA LEU A 442 8.54 29.26 -0.38
C LEU A 442 9.05 30.04 -1.60
N ALA A 443 10.34 29.96 -1.91
CA ALA A 443 10.95 30.54 -3.10
C ALA A 443 10.36 30.04 -4.43
N ARG A 444 9.64 28.91 -4.44
CA ARG A 444 8.94 28.41 -5.64
C ARG A 444 7.64 29.16 -5.94
N TYR A 445 7.10 29.88 -4.95
CA TYR A 445 5.80 30.53 -5.03
C TYR A 445 5.88 32.05 -5.27
N SER A 446 7.08 32.60 -5.35
CA SER A 446 7.31 34.02 -5.61
C SER A 446 8.47 34.19 -6.57
N SER A 447 8.33 35.11 -7.53
CA SER A 447 9.45 35.52 -8.38
C SER A 447 10.40 36.50 -7.66
N ARG A 448 9.94 37.05 -6.52
CA ARG A 448 10.61 38.08 -5.72
C ARG A 448 11.18 37.48 -4.44
N VAL A 449 12.51 37.44 -4.35
CA VAL A 449 13.24 36.90 -3.20
C VAL A 449 12.99 37.74 -1.95
N GLU A 450 12.81 39.04 -2.11
CA GLU A 450 12.57 40.00 -1.03
C GLU A 450 11.24 39.74 -0.29
N ILE A 451 10.21 39.22 -0.97
CA ILE A 451 8.95 38.82 -0.31
C ILE A 451 9.20 37.59 0.55
N VAL A 452 9.85 36.57 0.00
CA VAL A 452 10.12 35.31 0.72
C VAL A 452 10.97 35.58 1.96
N ARG A 453 11.99 36.43 1.83
CA ARG A 453 12.83 36.86 2.95
C ARG A 453 12.02 37.55 4.04
N GLU A 454 11.15 38.50 3.69
CA GLU A 454 10.29 39.19 4.66
C GLU A 454 9.34 38.22 5.38
N VAL A 455 8.77 37.24 4.66
CA VAL A 455 7.93 36.18 5.26
C VAL A 455 8.73 35.34 6.25
N MET A 456 9.94 34.91 5.88
CA MET A 456 10.80 34.11 6.76
C MET A 456 11.25 34.90 7.99
N GLU A 457 11.57 36.19 7.84
CA GLU A 457 11.90 37.07 8.97
C GLU A 457 10.73 37.20 9.95
N LEU A 458 9.50 37.44 9.44
CA LEU A 458 8.29 37.48 10.28
C LEU A 458 8.00 36.14 10.95
N TYR A 459 8.06 35.05 10.19
CA TYR A 459 7.83 33.69 10.69
C TYR A 459 8.79 33.32 11.83
N ASN A 460 10.09 33.57 11.66
CA ASN A 460 11.10 33.25 12.67
C ASN A 460 10.89 34.07 13.96
N LYS A 461 10.57 35.36 13.84
CA LYS A 461 10.26 36.21 15.02
C LYS A 461 9.04 35.70 15.79
N ILE A 462 7.98 35.29 15.08
CA ILE A 462 6.79 34.69 15.72
C ILE A 462 7.17 33.38 16.43
N ARG A 463 7.94 32.52 15.78
CA ARG A 463 8.38 31.24 16.36
C ARG A 463 9.22 31.45 17.62
N GLU A 464 10.17 32.37 17.59
CA GLU A 464 11.01 32.73 18.73
C GLU A 464 10.21 33.36 19.86
N GLY A 465 9.34 34.33 19.56
CA GLY A 465 8.50 35.00 20.56
C GLY A 465 7.55 34.05 21.28
N THR A 466 7.05 33.04 20.56
CA THR A 466 6.17 31.99 21.11
C THR A 466 6.94 30.78 21.67
N ARG A 467 8.27 30.87 21.81
CA ARG A 467 9.14 29.80 22.33
C ARG A 467 9.04 28.47 21.55
N ASN A 468 8.74 28.54 20.26
CA ASN A 468 8.48 27.41 19.36
C ASN A 468 7.26 26.57 19.76
N GLU A 469 6.34 27.12 20.55
CA GLU A 469 5.07 26.45 20.90
C GLU A 469 3.97 26.74 19.88
N PHE A 470 4.13 27.76 19.04
CA PHE A 470 3.24 28.06 17.92
C PHE A 470 4.02 28.06 16.61
N GLU A 471 3.49 27.34 15.62
CA GLU A 471 4.00 27.33 14.26
C GLU A 471 2.87 27.50 13.25
N VAL A 472 3.21 28.15 12.15
CA VAL A 472 2.38 28.24 10.95
C VAL A 472 2.83 27.12 9.99
N GLY A 473 1.90 26.29 9.53
CA GLY A 473 2.25 25.21 8.59
C GLY A 473 2.72 25.71 7.23
N THR A 474 3.60 24.95 6.59
CA THR A 474 4.18 25.25 5.26
C THR A 474 3.16 25.69 4.20
N ALA A 475 1.97 25.07 4.14
CA ALA A 475 0.94 25.44 3.16
C ALA A 475 0.38 26.85 3.40
N LEU A 476 0.16 27.24 4.65
CA LEU A 476 -0.30 28.58 5.01
C LEU A 476 0.77 29.64 4.73
N LEU A 477 2.05 29.31 4.96
CA LEU A 477 3.17 30.17 4.59
C LEU A 477 3.27 30.34 3.06
N ALA A 478 3.07 29.26 2.30
CA ALA A 478 3.03 29.33 0.84
C ALA A 478 1.88 30.21 0.34
N ASP A 479 0.70 30.12 0.96
CA ASP A 479 -0.44 30.98 0.61
C ASP A 479 -0.21 32.44 1.00
N LEU A 480 0.46 32.69 2.13
CA LEU A 480 0.90 34.02 2.50
C LEU A 480 1.87 34.62 1.47
N VAL A 481 2.85 33.84 0.98
CA VAL A 481 3.79 34.27 -0.08
C VAL A 481 3.05 34.57 -1.39
N LYS A 482 2.15 33.68 -1.85
CA LYS A 482 1.36 33.90 -3.06
C LYS A 482 0.48 35.16 -2.94
N PHE A 483 -0.14 35.35 -1.79
CA PHE A 483 -0.98 36.52 -1.55
C PHE A 483 -0.13 37.80 -1.56
N ALA A 484 1.00 37.81 -0.86
CA ALA A 484 1.93 38.95 -0.84
C ALA A 484 2.43 39.29 -2.25
N GLU A 485 2.82 38.29 -3.05
CA GLU A 485 3.21 38.47 -4.45
C GLU A 485 2.08 39.10 -5.28
N SER A 486 0.83 38.69 -5.06
CA SER A 486 -0.32 39.22 -5.81
C SER A 486 -0.67 40.68 -5.48
N VAL A 487 -0.38 41.15 -4.26
CA VAL A 487 -0.69 42.51 -3.80
C VAL A 487 0.55 43.42 -3.76
N TYR A 488 1.67 42.95 -4.30
CA TYR A 488 2.95 43.66 -4.24
C TYR A 488 2.90 45.00 -4.98
N GLY A 489 3.11 46.09 -4.23
CA GLY A 489 3.10 47.47 -4.72
C GLY A 489 4.47 48.16 -4.73
N GLY A 490 5.57 47.41 -4.58
CA GLY A 490 6.94 47.95 -4.49
C GLY A 490 7.56 47.90 -3.09
N ASN A 491 6.79 47.51 -2.06
CA ASN A 491 7.27 47.32 -0.69
C ASN A 491 6.94 45.89 -0.21
N PRO A 492 7.95 45.02 0.02
CA PRO A 492 7.73 43.65 0.49
C PRO A 492 7.01 43.58 1.84
N LYS A 493 7.40 44.44 2.79
CA LYS A 493 6.81 44.48 4.13
C LYS A 493 5.32 44.82 4.07
N GLU A 494 4.95 45.82 3.29
CA GLU A 494 3.53 46.20 3.13
C GLU A 494 2.71 45.05 2.50
N ALA A 495 3.29 44.35 1.53
CA ALA A 495 2.65 43.20 0.91
C ALA A 495 2.47 42.04 1.89
N VAL A 496 3.51 41.72 2.67
CA VAL A 496 3.49 40.69 3.71
C VAL A 496 2.54 41.07 4.85
N ASP A 497 2.47 42.34 5.25
CA ASP A 497 1.52 42.83 6.25
C ASP A 497 0.06 42.58 5.81
N ARG A 498 -0.27 42.93 4.56
CA ARG A 498 -1.61 42.66 4.00
C ARG A 498 -1.90 41.17 3.91
N ALA A 499 -0.91 40.36 3.53
CA ALA A 499 -1.04 38.91 3.43
C ALA A 499 -1.23 38.24 4.80
N PHE A 500 -0.45 38.63 5.80
CA PHE A 500 -0.54 38.13 7.17
C PHE A 500 -1.94 38.38 7.75
N LYS A 501 -2.44 39.60 7.61
CA LYS A 501 -3.80 39.97 8.03
C LYS A 501 -4.88 39.10 7.39
N ALA A 502 -4.71 38.71 6.13
CA ALA A 502 -5.71 37.92 5.40
C ALA A 502 -5.62 36.42 5.70
N ILE A 503 -4.41 35.88 5.78
CA ILE A 503 -4.17 34.42 5.79
C ILE A 503 -3.90 33.89 7.21
N ILE A 504 -3.08 34.58 8.00
CA ILE A 504 -2.61 34.09 9.30
C ILE A 504 -3.47 34.58 10.44
N MET A 505 -4.00 35.80 10.36
CA MET A 505 -4.84 36.38 11.42
C MET A 505 -5.95 35.42 11.90
N PRO A 506 -6.76 34.77 11.02
CA PRO A 506 -7.80 33.86 11.48
C PRO A 506 -7.27 32.61 12.20
N GLN A 507 -6.02 32.21 11.93
CA GLN A 507 -5.39 31.02 12.51
C GLN A 507 -4.92 31.25 13.95
N LEU A 508 -5.02 32.48 14.45
CA LEU A 508 -4.64 32.85 15.82
C LEU A 508 -5.78 32.62 16.82
N GLU A 509 -6.98 32.28 16.33
CA GLU A 509 -8.13 31.99 17.17
C GLU A 509 -7.86 30.80 18.11
N GLY A 510 -8.19 30.97 19.40
CA GLY A 510 -8.03 29.94 20.42
C GLY A 510 -6.60 29.75 20.94
N LEU A 511 -5.63 30.56 20.50
CA LEU A 511 -4.29 30.52 21.05
C LEU A 511 -4.25 31.03 22.51
N PRO A 512 -3.34 30.50 23.35
CA PRO A 512 -3.09 31.05 24.68
C PRO A 512 -2.75 32.54 24.65
N SER A 513 -3.24 33.31 25.63
CA SER A 513 -2.99 34.76 25.73
C SER A 513 -1.49 35.11 25.75
N ALA A 514 -0.63 34.22 26.27
CA ALA A 514 0.81 34.38 26.22
C ALA A 514 1.37 34.39 24.79
N HIS A 515 0.87 33.50 23.91
CA HIS A 515 1.29 33.45 22.50
C HIS A 515 0.73 34.64 21.72
N LEU A 516 -0.52 35.00 21.95
CA LEU A 516 -1.13 36.19 21.35
C LEU A 516 -0.35 37.46 21.69
N ARG A 517 0.09 37.63 22.95
CA ARG A 517 0.93 38.76 23.36
C ARG A 517 2.28 38.79 22.64
N ALA A 518 2.95 37.64 22.53
CA ALA A 518 4.21 37.56 21.80
C ALA A 518 4.04 37.91 20.32
N ILE A 519 2.98 37.43 19.65
CA ILE A 519 2.69 37.75 18.26
C ILE A 519 2.41 39.26 18.10
N ARG A 520 1.66 39.86 19.03
CA ARG A 520 1.41 41.31 19.04
C ARG A 520 2.71 42.11 19.10
N GLU A 521 3.63 41.74 19.98
CA GLU A 521 4.94 42.40 20.13
C GLU A 521 5.75 42.31 18.84
N VAL A 522 5.76 41.14 18.19
CA VAL A 522 6.41 40.97 16.87
C VAL A 522 5.79 41.87 15.80
N LEU A 523 4.45 42.01 15.78
CA LEU A 523 3.77 42.89 14.84
C LEU A 523 4.06 44.37 15.10
N GLU A 524 4.19 44.76 16.36
CA GLU A 524 4.49 46.13 16.81
C GLU A 524 5.95 46.51 16.52
N ASP A 525 6.92 45.69 16.94
CA ASP A 525 8.35 45.89 16.68
C ASP A 525 8.71 45.79 15.19
N GLY A 526 7.92 45.01 14.45
CA GLY A 526 8.09 44.78 13.01
C GLY A 526 7.49 45.87 12.12
N ASP A 527 6.74 46.84 12.67
CA ASP A 527 5.99 47.86 11.92
C ASP A 527 4.95 47.28 10.92
N TYR A 528 4.26 46.21 11.32
CA TYR A 528 3.16 45.60 10.54
C TYR A 528 1.82 46.25 10.90
N GLY A 529 1.68 47.54 10.59
CA GLY A 529 0.59 48.39 11.08
C GLY A 529 -0.83 47.92 10.70
N SER A 530 -1.04 47.37 9.50
CA SER A 530 -2.35 46.87 9.07
C SER A 530 -2.77 45.62 9.85
N SER A 531 -1.84 44.68 10.04
CA SER A 531 -2.02 43.48 10.85
C SER A 531 -2.18 43.82 12.32
N LEU A 532 -1.35 44.68 12.89
CA LEU A 532 -1.44 45.12 14.28
C LEU A 532 -2.80 45.78 14.57
N GLY A 533 -3.27 46.64 13.67
CA GLY A 533 -4.58 47.27 13.80
C GLY A 533 -5.74 46.26 13.74
N ALA A 534 -5.63 45.20 12.93
CA ALA A 534 -6.61 44.12 12.91
C ALA A 534 -6.53 43.23 14.15
N PHE A 535 -5.32 42.89 14.58
CA PHE A 535 -5.03 42.09 15.76
C PHE A 535 -5.66 42.71 17.02
N LYS A 536 -5.44 44.02 17.25
CA LYS A 536 -6.02 44.75 18.39
C LYS A 536 -7.55 44.74 18.42
N ARG A 537 -8.22 44.57 17.26
CA ARG A 537 -9.68 44.48 17.17
C ARG A 537 -10.21 43.07 17.38
N LEU A 538 -9.50 42.06 16.90
CA LEU A 538 -9.94 40.66 16.91
C LEU A 538 -9.57 39.92 18.20
N TYR A 539 -8.47 40.31 18.84
CA TYR A 539 -7.92 39.64 20.02
C TYR A 539 -7.70 40.65 21.17
N PRO A 540 -8.77 41.31 21.68
CA PRO A 540 -8.66 42.28 22.77
C PRO A 540 -8.07 41.69 24.05
N GLU A 541 -8.24 40.39 24.30
CA GLU A 541 -7.69 39.65 25.44
C GLU A 541 -6.14 39.65 25.48
N ALA A 542 -5.50 39.91 24.34
CA ALA A 542 -4.05 40.06 24.25
C ALA A 542 -3.55 41.45 24.68
N LEU A 543 -4.47 42.37 25.00
CA LEU A 543 -4.18 43.74 25.46
C LEU A 543 -4.29 43.90 26.98
N GLU A 544 -4.89 42.94 27.67
CA GLU A 544 -5.00 42.94 29.12
C GLU A 544 -3.71 42.41 29.75
N GLN A 545 -3.22 43.11 30.79
CA GLN A 545 -1.96 42.82 31.48
C GLN A 545 -2.00 41.50 32.26
#